data_AF-A0A0B0EHB3-F1
#
_entry.id   AF-A0A0B0EHB3-F1
#
_cell.length_a   1.000
_cell.length_b   1.000
_cell.length_c   1.000
_cell.angle_alpha   90.00
_cell.angle_beta   90.00
_cell.angle_gamma   90.00
#
_symmetry.space_group_name_H-M   'P 1'
#
loop_
_entity.id
_entity.type
_entity.pdbx_description
1 polymer ?
#
loop_
_entity_poly.entity_id
_entity_poly.type
_entity_poly.pdbx_seq_one_letter_code
_entity_poly.pdbx_strand_id
1 'polypeptide(L)'
;MEKLLEETIKAGLERGTLKKTSMKKLNVNTTVQEKAINFPTDANLYHCPREKLVDMSKGYGIKLRQSYKFKSKHSLLKRSLILTLVR
;
A
#
# COMPACT_ATOMS: atom_id res chain seq x y z
N MET A 1 -8.36 18.57 -10.37
CA MET A 1 -9.00 17.84 -9.25
C MET A 1 -10.26 18.55 -8.78
N GLU A 2 -10.23 19.86 -8.53
CA GLU A 2 -11.39 20.62 -8.01
C GLU A 2 -12.62 20.60 -8.94
N LYS A 3 -12.42 20.72 -10.26
CA LYS A 3 -13.53 20.67 -11.23
C LYS A 3 -14.31 19.34 -11.24
N LEU A 4 -13.64 18.21 -11.00
CA LEU A 4 -14.31 16.90 -10.98
C LEU A 4 -15.21 16.77 -9.74
N LEU A 5 -14.74 17.28 -8.61
CA LEU A 5 -15.50 17.30 -7.37
C LEU A 5 -16.74 18.20 -7.51
N GLU A 6 -16.59 19.36 -8.13
CA GLU A 6 -17.69 20.29 -8.40
C GLU A 6 -18.79 19.64 -9.25
N GLU A 7 -18.43 19.00 -10.35
CA GLU A 7 -19.39 18.30 -11.22
C GLU A 7 -20.05 17.10 -10.52
N THR A 8 -19.33 16.39 -9.65
CA THR A 8 -19.90 15.28 -8.87
C THR A 8 -20.92 15.76 -7.83
N ILE A 9 -20.68 16.92 -7.21
CA ILE A 9 -21.62 17.52 -6.25
C ILE A 9 -22.87 18.01 -6.97
N LYS A 10 -22.73 18.66 -8.13
CA LYS A 10 -23.87 19.10 -8.96
C LYS A 10 -24.73 17.91 -9.38
N ALA A 11 -24.11 16.86 -9.94
CA ALA A 11 -24.82 15.65 -10.34
C ALA A 11 -25.53 14.96 -9.15
N GLY A 12 -24.90 14.94 -7.97
CA GLY A 12 -25.49 14.38 -6.75
C GLY A 12 -26.67 15.20 -6.19
N LEU A 13 -26.69 16.51 -6.42
CA LEU A 13 -27.78 17.40 -6.04
C LEU A 13 -28.98 17.28 -7.00
N GLU A 14 -28.71 17.22 -8.31
CA GLU A 14 -29.74 17.02 -9.35
C GLU A 14 -30.44 15.68 -9.22
N ARG A 15 -29.68 14.62 -8.92
CA ARG A 15 -30.22 13.27 -8.73
C ARG A 15 -30.93 13.07 -7.38
N GLY A 16 -30.95 14.09 -6.51
CA GLY A 16 -31.57 14.04 -5.19
C GLY A 16 -30.84 13.16 -4.16
N THR A 17 -29.68 12.60 -4.53
CA THR A 17 -28.82 11.78 -3.66
C THR A 17 -28.24 12.61 -2.51
N LEU A 18 -28.00 13.90 -2.74
CA LEU A 18 -27.50 14.85 -1.74
C LEU A 18 -28.63 15.77 -1.26
N LYS A 19 -28.97 15.69 0.02
CA LYS A 19 -29.90 16.65 0.65
C LYS A 19 -29.17 17.96 0.90
N LYS A 20 -29.80 19.09 0.52
CA LYS A 20 -29.28 20.45 0.77
C LYS A 20 -28.96 20.69 2.25
N THR A 21 -29.70 20.05 3.17
CA THR A 21 -29.48 20.13 4.62
C THR A 21 -28.19 19.45 5.09
N SER A 22 -27.68 18.46 4.35
CA SER A 22 -26.43 17.75 4.68
C SER A 22 -25.20 18.63 4.46
N MET A 23 -25.29 19.68 3.64
CA MET A 23 -24.19 20.64 3.42
C MET A 23 -23.99 21.62 4.58
N LYS A 24 -24.94 21.72 5.52
CA LYS A 24 -24.75 22.53 6.75
C LYS A 24 -23.73 21.92 7.72
N LYS A 25 -23.50 20.61 7.65
CA LYS A 25 -22.54 19.87 8.49
C LYS A 25 -21.74 18.93 7.62
N LEU A 26 -20.65 19.45 7.05
CA LEU A 26 -19.72 18.65 6.28
C LEU A 26 -18.64 18.13 7.22
N ASN A 27 -18.69 16.83 7.55
CA ASN A 27 -17.62 16.21 8.31
C ASN A 27 -16.43 15.98 7.37
N VAL A 28 -15.52 16.94 7.33
CA VAL A 28 -14.25 16.82 6.62
C VAL A 28 -13.37 15.91 7.46
N ASN A 29 -13.36 14.62 7.18
CA ASN A 29 -12.35 13.70 7.72
C ASN A 29 -11.00 13.98 7.03
N THR A 30 -10.37 15.13 7.30
CA THR A 30 -9.01 15.48 6.86
C THR A 30 -7.93 14.95 7.80
N THR A 31 -8.30 14.21 8.84
CA THR A 31 -7.33 13.47 9.64
C THR A 31 -6.89 12.25 8.84
N VAL A 32 -5.96 12.50 7.90
CA VAL A 32 -5.00 11.48 7.47
C VAL A 32 -4.18 11.17 8.71
N GLN A 33 -4.68 10.23 9.52
CA GLN A 33 -3.82 9.58 10.49
C GLN A 33 -2.76 8.86 9.66
N GLU A 34 -1.49 9.09 9.97
CA GLU A 34 -0.41 8.26 9.46
C GLU A 34 -0.71 6.83 9.89
N LYS A 35 -1.35 6.07 8.99
CA LYS A 35 -1.47 4.65 9.16
C LYS A 35 -0.02 4.18 9.21
N ALA A 36 0.37 3.48 10.28
CA ALA A 36 1.69 2.87 10.43
C ALA A 36 1.87 1.72 9.42
N ILE A 37 1.64 2.01 8.13
CA ILE A 37 2.00 1.20 7.01
C ILE A 37 3.44 1.58 6.74
N ASN A 38 4.36 0.70 7.11
CA ASN A 38 5.73 0.81 6.62
C ASN A 38 5.68 1.03 5.11
N PHE A 39 6.26 2.13 4.62
CA PHE A 39 6.35 2.39 3.19
C PHE A 39 6.91 1.14 2.52
N PRO A 40 6.16 0.50 1.59
CA PRO A 40 6.57 -0.75 1.00
C PRO A 40 7.86 -0.49 0.25
N THR A 41 8.96 -0.88 0.87
CA THR A 41 10.26 -0.80 0.24
C THR A 41 10.38 -2.04 -0.62
N ASP A 42 10.95 -1.90 -1.80
CA ASP A 42 11.22 -2.99 -2.73
C ASP A 42 11.75 -4.25 -2.03
N ALA A 43 12.62 -4.11 -1.04
CA ALA A 43 13.13 -5.25 -0.26
C ALA A 43 12.03 -6.08 0.44
N ASN A 44 11.04 -5.44 1.08
CA ASN A 44 9.90 -6.12 1.72
C ASN A 44 8.96 -6.72 0.68
N LEU A 45 8.74 -6.00 -0.43
CA LEU A 45 7.87 -6.44 -1.51
C LEU A 45 8.44 -7.67 -2.24
N TYR A 46 9.76 -7.76 -2.39
CA TYR A 46 10.40 -8.89 -3.07
C TYR A 46 10.65 -10.09 -2.15
N HIS A 47 10.93 -9.89 -0.85
CA HIS A 47 11.34 -11.00 0.02
C HIS A 47 10.24 -12.06 0.21
N CYS A 48 9.03 -11.64 0.59
CA CYS A 48 7.93 -12.55 0.92
C CYS A 48 7.44 -13.36 -0.29
N PRO A 49 7.17 -12.76 -1.46
CA PRO A 49 6.82 -13.52 -2.67
C PRO A 49 7.94 -14.46 -3.13
N ARG A 50 9.21 -14.05 -3.01
CA ARG A 50 10.34 -14.89 -3.42
C ARG A 50 10.55 -16.10 -2.52
N GLU A 51 10.24 -16.02 -1.23
CA GLU A 51 10.21 -17.18 -0.34
C GLU A 51 9.09 -18.15 -0.74
N LYS A 52 7.87 -17.65 -0.95
CA LYS A 52 6.73 -18.46 -1.39
C LYS A 52 6.99 -19.18 -2.73
N LEU A 53 7.59 -18.48 -3.70
CA LEU A 53 7.94 -19.07 -5.00
C LEU A 53 8.99 -20.17 -4.87
N VAL A 54 10.00 -20.00 -4.02
CA VAL A 54 11.03 -21.02 -3.77
C VAL A 54 10.45 -22.25 -3.06
N ASP A 55 9.45 -22.08 -2.20
CA ASP A 55 8.79 -23.22 -1.56
C ASP A 55 7.85 -23.95 -2.52
N MET A 56 7.09 -23.22 -3.34
CA MET A 56 6.28 -23.83 -4.41
C MET A 56 7.16 -24.57 -5.42
N SER A 57 8.31 -24.01 -5.82
CA SER A 57 9.19 -24.69 -6.78
C SER A 57 9.69 -26.05 -6.27
N LYS A 58 9.87 -26.20 -4.95
CA LYS A 58 10.21 -27.52 -4.35
C LYS A 58 9.04 -28.50 -4.47
N GLY A 59 7.82 -28.05 -4.22
CA GLY A 59 6.61 -28.88 -4.36
C GLY A 59 6.37 -29.35 -5.80
N TYR A 60 6.73 -28.53 -6.78
CA TYR A 60 6.64 -28.86 -8.21
C TYR A 60 7.91 -29.52 -8.79
N GLY A 61 8.93 -29.80 -7.98
CA GLY A 61 10.19 -30.40 -8.46
C GLY A 61 11.01 -29.52 -9.41
N ILE A 62 10.75 -28.21 -9.46
CA ILE A 62 11.44 -27.27 -10.34
C ILE A 62 12.82 -26.95 -9.74
N LYS A 63 13.88 -27.34 -10.44
CA LYS A 63 15.26 -27.05 -10.04
C LYS A 63 15.62 -25.60 -10.35
N LEU A 64 15.63 -24.77 -9.31
CA LEU A 64 16.08 -23.38 -9.43
C LEU A 64 17.61 -23.31 -9.59
N ARG A 65 18.09 -22.63 -10.63
CA ARG A 65 19.52 -22.31 -10.81
C ARG A 65 20.06 -21.49 -9.64
N GLN A 66 19.24 -20.59 -9.09
CA GLN A 66 19.62 -19.75 -7.96
C GLN A 66 18.39 -19.32 -7.17
N SER A 67 18.44 -19.47 -5.84
CA SER A 67 17.29 -19.20 -4.95
C SER A 67 17.44 -17.91 -4.13
N TYR A 68 18.57 -17.20 -4.21
CA TYR A 68 18.87 -15.92 -3.51
C TYR A 68 18.53 -15.85 -2.00
N LYS A 69 18.30 -16.99 -1.33
CA LYS A 69 17.75 -17.11 0.04
C LYS A 69 18.51 -16.27 1.08
N PHE A 70 19.82 -16.18 0.93
CA PHE A 70 20.69 -15.47 1.87
C PHE A 70 20.83 -13.97 1.54
N LYS A 71 20.84 -13.61 0.24
CA LYS A 71 20.97 -12.20 -0.19
C LYS A 71 19.72 -11.39 0.12
N SER A 72 18.53 -12.00 0.03
CA SER A 72 17.26 -11.33 0.33
C SER A 72 17.18 -10.90 1.79
N LYS A 73 17.63 -11.74 2.74
CA LYS A 73 17.68 -11.40 4.17
C LYS A 73 18.61 -10.23 4.48
N HIS A 74 19.77 -10.19 3.83
CA HIS A 74 20.70 -9.07 3.97
C HIS A 74 20.10 -7.73 3.48
N SER A 75 19.35 -7.75 2.37
CA SER A 75 18.66 -6.56 1.86
C SER A 75 17.57 -6.07 2.82
N LEU A 76 16.81 -6.99 3.43
CA LEU A 76 15.84 -6.65 4.47
C LEU A 76 16.49 -6.01 5.70
N LEU A 77 17.56 -6.62 6.22
CA LEU A 77 18.25 -6.12 7.42
C LEU A 77 18.88 -4.74 7.20
N LYS A 78 19.53 -4.52 6.05
CA LYS A 78 20.07 -3.19 5.68
C LYS A 78 18.99 -2.12 5.66
N ARG A 79 17.79 -2.43 5.14
CA ARG A 79 16.65 -1.50 5.18
C ARG A 79 16.16 -1.25 6.60
N SER A 80 16.04 -2.30 7.42
CA SER A 80 15.62 -2.16 8.81
C SER A 80 16.55 -1.24 9.59
N LEU A 81 17.88 -1.43 9.45
CA LEU A 81 18.89 -0.60 10.12
C LEU A 81 18.83 0.86 9.67
N ILE A 82 18.63 1.11 8.37
CA ILE A 82 18.44 2.48 7.84
C ILE A 82 17.16 3.12 8.39
N LEU A 83 16.06 2.36 8.51
CA LEU A 83 14.82 2.89 9.10
C LEU A 83 14.97 3.22 10.60
N THR A 84 15.71 2.41 11.35
CA THR A 84 15.96 2.65 12.78
C THR A 84 16.86 3.88 13.01
N LEU A 85 17.70 4.24 12.05
CA LEU A 85 18.57 5.42 12.13
C LEU A 85 17.90 6.73 11.66
N VAL A 86 16.78 6.64 10.94
CA VAL A 86 16.05 7.79 10.38
C VAL A 86 14.74 8.07 11.16
N ARG A 87 14.53 7.39 12.29
CA ARG A 87 13.38 7.52 13.19
C ARG A 87 13.82 8.13 14.51
#